data_AF-A0A0S7X594-F1
#
_entry.id   AF-A0A0S7X594-F1
#
_cell.length_a   1.000
_cell.length_b   1.000
_cell.length_c   1.000
_cell.angle_alpha   90.00
_cell.angle_beta   90.00
_cell.angle_gamma   90.00
#
_symmetry.space_group_name_H-M   'P 1'
#
loop_
_entity.id
_entity.type
_entity.pdbx_description
1 polymer ?
#
loop_
_entity_poly.entity_id
_entity_poly.type
_entity_poly.pdbx_seq_one_letter_code
_entity_poly.pdbx_strand_id
1 'polypeptide(L)'
;MRLFRTCATVVVLVCLLLPTVRLAGATRAEQLYQEYEKLNTAENLGKRFAGGKPYPFMEEQIKLLAELEKQPTARAAPVVVRIADEYLARIQALGPVRFRRSPLQGLQISLVSLMDKHAGSNIVFVQLERIVQSPLTKEYARGRALGTVARRRLAQVRPEDDPDGKKRARLLLDLLIGDISLPRLLHAPARLYQLLTHAETLSPKNPVGVRNTLTSAADSVSKAYATDHTFAAAIVRKQLSEKETLSEEENKVLLTVCDQWLKTYRPIASREKYATDLLGQALMLLGGYKPNKELREFLSKNGLRPKEYAEPPVIPPRGPPSPRK
;
A
#
# COMPACT_ATOMS: atom_id res chain seq x y z
N MET A 1 -60.22 10.67 32.04
CA MET A 1 -59.54 9.36 31.93
C MET A 1 -59.53 8.81 30.49
N ARG A 2 -58.90 9.49 29.52
CA ARG A 2 -58.78 9.00 28.11
C ARG A 2 -57.44 9.32 27.44
N LEU A 3 -56.39 9.64 28.19
CA LEU A 3 -55.06 9.99 27.65
C LEU A 3 -53.94 9.00 28.00
N PHE A 4 -54.19 8.01 28.86
CA PHE A 4 -53.17 7.02 29.26
C PHE A 4 -53.24 5.69 28.50
N ARG A 5 -54.26 5.46 27.66
CA ARG A 5 -54.40 4.20 26.90
C ARG A 5 -53.74 4.23 25.51
N THR A 6 -53.39 5.40 24.98
CA THR A 6 -52.76 5.53 23.65
C THR A 6 -51.23 5.39 23.68
N CYS A 7 -50.56 5.72 24.78
CA CYS A 7 -49.10 5.53 24.88
C CYS A 7 -48.69 4.06 25.02
N ALA A 8 -49.49 3.23 25.69
CA ALA A 8 -49.17 1.81 25.85
C ALA A 8 -49.22 1.04 24.53
N THR A 9 -50.16 1.37 23.63
CA THR A 9 -50.32 0.68 22.34
C THR A 9 -49.21 1.07 21.35
N VAL A 10 -48.71 2.31 21.40
CA VAL A 10 -47.61 2.76 20.52
C VAL A 10 -46.26 2.17 20.95
N VAL A 11 -46.00 2.02 22.25
CA VAL A 11 -44.76 1.39 22.74
C VAL A 11 -44.74 -0.12 22.42
N VAL A 12 -45.89 -0.79 22.48
CA VAL A 12 -45.99 -2.21 22.10
C VAL A 12 -45.83 -2.39 20.59
N LEU A 13 -46.33 -1.47 19.76
CA LEU A 13 -46.15 -1.54 18.30
C LEU A 13 -44.71 -1.22 17.86
N VAL A 14 -44.01 -0.31 18.55
CA VAL A 14 -42.58 -0.02 18.29
C VAL A 14 -41.68 -1.17 18.76
N CYS A 15 -42.05 -1.89 19.82
CA CYS A 15 -41.34 -3.11 20.22
C CYS A 15 -41.64 -4.32 19.33
N LEU A 16 -42.77 -4.34 18.62
CA LEU A 16 -43.14 -5.38 17.64
C LEU A 16 -42.64 -5.10 16.21
N LEU A 17 -42.14 -3.90 15.94
CA LEU A 17 -41.47 -3.52 14.68
C LEU A 17 -39.95 -3.48 14.79
N LEU A 18 -39.38 -3.75 15.98
CA LEU A 18 -38.02 -4.28 16.05
C LEU A 18 -38.07 -5.66 15.41
N PRO A 19 -37.37 -5.90 14.29
CA PRO A 19 -37.33 -7.24 13.76
C PRO A 19 -36.69 -8.10 14.84
N THR A 20 -37.49 -9.04 15.34
CA THR A 20 -37.06 -10.25 16.02
C THR A 20 -36.15 -11.02 15.08
N VAL A 21 -34.92 -10.55 14.89
CA VAL A 21 -33.83 -11.29 14.24
C VAL A 21 -33.14 -12.11 15.31
N ARG A 22 -33.87 -13.06 15.88
CA ARG A 22 -33.25 -14.20 16.55
C ARG A 22 -34.02 -15.46 16.18
N LEU A 23 -33.67 -15.95 14.99
CA LEU A 23 -33.52 -17.36 14.62
C LEU A 23 -33.01 -17.39 13.17
N ALA A 24 -31.74 -17.01 12.99
CA ALA A 24 -31.03 -17.29 11.75
C ALA A 24 -29.77 -18.04 12.17
N GLY A 25 -29.48 -19.18 11.54
CA GLY A 25 -28.19 -19.85 11.70
C GLY A 25 -27.03 -18.87 11.49
N ALA A 26 -25.83 -19.27 11.91
CA ALA A 26 -24.62 -18.48 11.69
C ALA A 26 -24.64 -17.91 10.26
N THR A 27 -24.55 -16.57 10.13
CA THR A 27 -24.53 -15.95 8.80
C THR A 27 -23.40 -16.57 7.98
N ARG A 28 -23.47 -16.53 6.64
CA ARG A 28 -22.38 -17.09 5.82
C ARG A 28 -21.01 -16.53 6.21
N ALA A 29 -20.93 -15.25 6.58
CA ALA A 29 -19.70 -14.63 7.08
C ALA A 29 -19.20 -15.28 8.40
N GLU A 30 -20.09 -15.56 9.34
CA GLU A 30 -19.76 -16.26 10.59
C GLU A 30 -19.35 -17.72 10.35
N GLN A 31 -19.99 -18.42 9.42
CA GLN A 31 -19.59 -19.78 9.03
C GLN A 31 -18.18 -19.79 8.43
N LEU A 32 -17.89 -18.88 7.51
CA LEU A 32 -16.56 -18.71 6.91
C LEU A 32 -15.50 -18.41 7.97
N TYR A 33 -15.84 -17.60 8.99
CA TYR A 33 -14.96 -17.36 10.12
C TYR A 33 -14.69 -18.63 10.94
N GLN A 34 -15.73 -19.41 11.25
CA GLN A 34 -15.56 -20.66 11.99
C GLN A 34 -14.70 -21.67 11.21
N GLU A 35 -14.88 -21.77 9.90
CA GLU A 35 -14.03 -22.59 9.02
C GLU A 35 -12.57 -22.08 9.02
N TYR A 36 -12.38 -20.76 8.94
CA TYR A 36 -11.05 -20.13 8.99
C TYR A 36 -10.35 -20.41 10.31
N GLU A 37 -11.08 -20.32 11.43
CA GLU A 37 -10.53 -20.47 12.77
C GLU A 37 -10.15 -21.91 13.09
N LYS A 38 -10.88 -22.90 12.57
CA LYS A 38 -10.51 -24.32 12.68
C LYS A 38 -9.12 -24.62 12.11
N LEU A 39 -8.63 -23.81 11.18
CA LEU A 39 -7.30 -23.97 10.58
C LEU A 39 -6.17 -23.39 11.45
N ASN A 40 -6.48 -22.56 12.45
CA ASN A 40 -5.53 -21.92 13.37
C ASN A 40 -5.13 -22.82 14.56
N THR A 41 -4.87 -24.12 14.31
CA THR A 41 -4.43 -25.05 15.36
C THR A 41 -2.98 -24.77 15.80
N ALA A 42 -2.62 -25.18 17.03
CA ALA A 42 -1.26 -25.05 17.54
C ALA A 42 -0.22 -25.74 16.63
N GLU A 43 -0.58 -26.91 16.06
CA GLU A 43 0.26 -27.62 15.10
C GLU A 43 0.47 -26.79 13.82
N ASN A 44 -0.60 -26.27 13.23
CA ASN A 44 -0.50 -25.50 11.99
C ASN A 44 0.28 -24.20 12.20
N LEU A 45 0.00 -23.47 13.28
CA LEU A 45 0.68 -22.20 13.60
C LEU A 45 2.13 -22.40 14.04
N GLY A 46 2.50 -23.60 14.51
CA GLY A 46 3.86 -23.98 14.89
C GLY A 46 4.77 -24.34 13.71
N LYS A 47 4.22 -24.57 12.51
CA LYS A 47 5.00 -24.88 11.30
C LYS A 47 5.95 -23.73 10.93
N ARG A 48 7.12 -24.04 10.38
CA ARG A 48 8.10 -23.01 9.96
C ARG A 48 7.84 -22.57 8.53
N PHE A 49 7.43 -21.33 8.33
CA PHE A 49 7.23 -20.71 7.03
C PHE A 49 8.25 -19.59 6.78
N ALA A 50 9.12 -19.75 5.78
CA ALA A 50 10.16 -18.76 5.41
C ALA A 50 9.88 -18.07 4.07
N GLY A 51 8.62 -18.12 3.59
CA GLY A 51 8.25 -17.73 2.23
C GLY A 51 8.21 -18.92 1.27
N GLY A 52 7.72 -18.69 0.05
CA GLY A 52 7.50 -19.73 -0.96
C GLY A 52 6.04 -20.16 -1.06
N LYS A 53 5.80 -21.39 -1.51
CA LYS A 53 4.45 -21.94 -1.67
C LYS A 53 3.76 -22.04 -0.29
N PRO A 54 2.53 -21.53 -0.10
CA PRO A 54 1.80 -21.68 1.14
C PRO A 54 1.56 -23.16 1.49
N TYR A 55 1.43 -23.46 2.78
CA TYR A 55 0.95 -24.79 3.20
C TYR A 55 -0.52 -24.98 2.83
N PRO A 56 -1.01 -26.22 2.66
CA PRO A 56 -2.41 -26.48 2.29
C PRO A 56 -3.44 -25.77 3.18
N PHE A 57 -3.21 -25.73 4.51
CA PHE A 57 -4.11 -25.01 5.43
C PHE A 57 -4.08 -23.49 5.21
N MET A 58 -2.94 -22.93 4.81
CA MET A 58 -2.83 -21.51 4.48
C MET A 58 -3.55 -21.20 3.16
N GLU A 59 -3.41 -22.07 2.16
CA GLU A 59 -4.15 -21.95 0.90
C GLU A 59 -5.66 -21.93 1.18
N GLU A 60 -6.13 -22.81 2.06
CA GLU A 60 -7.54 -22.86 2.47
C GLU A 60 -7.96 -21.60 3.25
N GLN A 61 -7.13 -21.13 4.18
CA GLN A 61 -7.36 -19.84 4.85
C GLN A 61 -7.48 -18.68 3.86
N ILE A 62 -6.61 -18.63 2.84
CA ILE A 62 -6.64 -17.61 1.79
C ILE A 62 -7.94 -17.70 0.98
N LYS A 63 -8.41 -18.90 0.63
CA LYS A 63 -9.70 -19.09 -0.04
C LYS A 63 -10.87 -18.61 0.81
N LEU A 64 -10.89 -18.95 2.10
CA LEU A 64 -11.94 -18.52 3.02
C LEU A 64 -11.99 -17.00 3.16
N LEU A 65 -10.82 -16.34 3.22
CA LEU A 65 -10.75 -14.87 3.19
C LEU A 65 -11.30 -14.30 1.87
N ALA A 66 -11.03 -14.95 0.73
CA ALA A 66 -11.55 -14.53 -0.57
C ALA A 66 -13.07 -14.77 -0.70
N GLU A 67 -13.63 -15.81 -0.09
CA GLU A 67 -15.09 -16.00 -0.01
C GLU A 67 -15.75 -14.98 0.92
N LEU A 68 -15.05 -14.55 1.97
CA LEU A 68 -15.51 -13.50 2.87
C LEU A 68 -15.52 -12.13 2.18
N GLU A 69 -14.57 -11.86 1.27
CA GLU A 69 -14.55 -10.65 0.43
C GLU A 69 -15.84 -10.48 -0.38
N LYS A 70 -16.45 -11.58 -0.83
CA LYS A 70 -17.68 -11.57 -1.63
C LYS A 70 -18.93 -11.25 -0.82
N GLN A 71 -18.85 -11.23 0.51
CA GLN A 71 -20.00 -10.98 1.37
C GLN A 71 -20.31 -9.47 1.45
N PRO A 72 -21.58 -9.06 1.64
CA PRO A 72 -21.92 -7.66 1.85
C PRO A 72 -21.17 -7.06 3.05
N THR A 73 -20.63 -5.84 2.90
CA THR A 73 -19.84 -5.16 3.94
C THR A 73 -20.54 -5.11 5.30
N ALA A 74 -21.86 -4.89 5.34
CA ALA A 74 -22.62 -4.86 6.59
C ALA A 74 -22.53 -6.17 7.40
N ARG A 75 -22.33 -7.31 6.73
CA ARG A 75 -22.19 -8.64 7.35
C ARG A 75 -20.73 -9.05 7.51
N ALA A 76 -19.88 -8.68 6.56
CA ALA A 76 -18.46 -9.05 6.57
C ALA A 76 -17.64 -8.22 7.57
N ALA A 77 -17.92 -6.92 7.70
CA ALA A 77 -17.06 -6.00 8.45
C ALA A 77 -16.80 -6.41 9.91
N PRO A 78 -17.80 -6.85 10.72
CA PRO A 78 -17.54 -7.31 12.08
C PRO A 78 -16.61 -8.53 12.12
N VAL A 79 -16.81 -9.47 11.22
CA VAL A 79 -16.00 -10.70 11.09
C VAL A 79 -14.58 -10.38 10.66
N VAL A 80 -14.40 -9.49 9.67
CA VAL A 80 -13.09 -9.05 9.17
C VAL A 80 -12.29 -8.38 10.29
N VAL A 81 -12.92 -7.51 11.08
CA VAL A 81 -12.28 -6.87 12.24
C VAL A 81 -11.85 -7.92 13.27
N ARG A 82 -12.73 -8.88 13.57
CA ARG A 82 -12.42 -9.97 14.49
C ARG A 82 -11.21 -10.80 14.02
N ILE A 83 -11.17 -11.21 12.75
CA ILE A 83 -10.02 -11.92 12.18
C ILE A 83 -8.75 -11.08 12.33
N ALA A 84 -8.81 -9.78 12.06
CA ALA A 84 -7.67 -8.89 12.16
C ALA A 84 -7.18 -8.70 13.61
N ASP A 85 -8.08 -8.56 14.58
CA ASP A 85 -7.72 -8.44 16.00
C ASP A 85 -7.06 -9.73 16.50
N GLU A 86 -7.67 -10.88 16.23
CA GLU A 86 -7.11 -12.17 16.62
C GLU A 86 -5.78 -12.44 15.92
N TYR A 87 -5.65 -12.05 14.65
CA TYR A 87 -4.39 -12.11 13.90
C TYR A 87 -3.29 -11.29 14.59
N LEU A 88 -3.56 -10.04 14.96
CA LEU A 88 -2.59 -9.19 15.67
C LEU A 88 -2.22 -9.78 17.03
N ALA A 89 -3.19 -10.28 17.80
CA ALA A 89 -2.95 -10.94 19.07
C ALA A 89 -2.05 -12.18 18.92
N ARG A 90 -2.31 -13.03 17.92
CA ARG A 90 -1.49 -14.21 17.63
C ARG A 90 -0.06 -13.83 17.26
N ILE A 91 0.15 -12.80 16.44
CA ILE A 91 1.52 -12.37 16.11
C ILE A 91 2.23 -11.81 17.34
N GLN A 92 1.54 -10.99 18.14
CA GLN A 92 2.11 -10.42 19.37
C GLN A 92 2.56 -11.53 20.33
N ALA A 93 1.75 -12.57 20.51
CA ALA A 93 2.07 -13.73 21.34
C ALA A 93 3.30 -14.53 20.85
N LEU A 94 3.56 -14.57 19.53
CA LEU A 94 4.74 -15.26 18.99
C LEU A 94 6.05 -14.49 19.20
N GLY A 95 5.98 -13.16 19.33
CA GLY A 95 7.15 -12.30 19.33
C GLY A 95 7.87 -12.21 17.97
N PRO A 96 8.79 -11.26 17.79
CA PRO A 96 9.34 -10.88 16.48
C PRO A 96 10.17 -11.98 15.80
N VAL A 97 10.90 -12.79 16.56
CA VAL A 97 11.79 -13.83 16.01
C VAL A 97 10.98 -15.03 15.48
N ARG A 98 9.99 -15.51 16.24
CA ARG A 98 9.14 -16.63 15.82
C ARG A 98 8.17 -16.19 14.72
N PHE A 99 7.65 -14.97 14.79
CA PHE A 99 6.80 -14.42 13.73
C PHE A 99 7.48 -14.42 12.36
N ARG A 100 8.79 -14.12 12.29
CA ARG A 100 9.54 -14.14 11.03
C ARG A 100 9.50 -15.48 10.30
N ARG A 101 9.25 -16.58 11.04
CA ARG A 101 9.15 -17.95 10.53
C ARG A 101 7.74 -18.53 10.66
N SER A 102 6.73 -17.70 10.91
CA SER A 102 5.36 -18.14 11.16
C SER A 102 4.53 -18.15 9.88
N PRO A 103 3.60 -19.11 9.70
CA PRO A 103 2.61 -19.11 8.62
C PRO A 103 1.76 -17.84 8.59
N LEU A 104 1.50 -17.23 9.75
CA LEU A 104 0.75 -15.97 9.87
C LEU A 104 1.35 -14.88 8.98
N GLN A 105 2.67 -14.85 8.85
CA GLN A 105 3.37 -13.92 7.99
C GLN A 105 2.91 -13.97 6.52
N GLY A 106 2.56 -15.16 6.02
CA GLY A 106 2.07 -15.36 4.65
C GLY A 106 0.63 -14.89 4.44
N LEU A 107 -0.15 -14.72 5.52
CA LEU A 107 -1.55 -14.30 5.45
C LEU A 107 -1.73 -12.78 5.45
N GLN A 108 -0.72 -11.99 5.82
CA GLN A 108 -0.84 -10.53 5.98
C GLN A 108 -1.38 -9.82 4.73
N ILE A 109 -0.89 -10.18 3.55
CA ILE A 109 -1.31 -9.52 2.31
C ILE A 109 -2.78 -9.84 2.02
N SER A 110 -3.20 -11.10 2.17
CA SER A 110 -4.58 -11.52 1.95
C SER A 110 -5.54 -10.86 2.94
N LEU A 111 -5.16 -10.82 4.22
CA LEU A 111 -5.95 -10.13 5.25
C LEU A 111 -6.10 -8.64 4.97
N VAL A 112 -5.01 -7.94 4.65
CA VAL A 112 -5.09 -6.50 4.30
C VAL A 112 -5.91 -6.28 3.04
N SER A 113 -5.85 -7.18 2.06
CA SER A 113 -6.66 -7.09 0.84
C SER A 113 -8.15 -7.23 1.12
N LEU A 114 -8.53 -8.19 1.97
CA LEU A 114 -9.89 -8.33 2.45
C LEU A 114 -10.37 -7.07 3.18
N MET A 115 -9.52 -6.51 4.05
CA MET A 115 -9.84 -5.28 4.76
C MET A 115 -9.98 -4.08 3.82
N ASP A 116 -9.14 -3.97 2.78
CA ASP A 116 -9.25 -2.92 1.76
C ASP A 116 -10.63 -2.92 1.09
N LYS A 117 -11.16 -4.11 0.80
CA LYS A 117 -12.47 -4.29 0.16
C LYS A 117 -13.63 -3.86 1.03
N HIS A 118 -13.50 -3.99 2.35
CA HIS A 118 -14.52 -3.57 3.31
C HIS A 118 -14.18 -2.25 4.01
N ALA A 119 -13.16 -1.52 3.55
CA ALA A 119 -12.68 -0.28 4.17
C ALA A 119 -13.68 0.88 4.12
N GLY A 120 -14.79 0.74 3.38
CA GLY A 120 -15.93 1.66 3.48
C GLY A 120 -16.58 1.65 4.87
N SER A 121 -16.45 0.55 5.62
CA SER A 121 -16.86 0.48 7.02
C SER A 121 -15.88 1.19 7.95
N ASN A 122 -16.37 2.01 8.88
CA ASN A 122 -15.52 2.73 9.86
C ASN A 122 -14.70 1.77 10.73
N ILE A 123 -15.30 0.67 11.18
CA ILE A 123 -14.61 -0.29 12.07
C ILE A 123 -13.45 -0.99 11.36
N VAL A 124 -13.59 -1.31 10.07
CA VAL A 124 -12.52 -1.92 9.26
C VAL A 124 -11.41 -0.91 9.01
N PHE A 125 -11.77 0.34 8.73
CA PHE A 125 -10.81 1.40 8.50
C PHE A 125 -9.96 1.71 9.74
N VAL A 126 -10.58 1.86 10.92
CA VAL A 126 -9.83 2.02 12.18
C VAL A 126 -8.88 0.83 12.40
N GLN A 127 -9.30 -0.37 12.04
CA GLN A 127 -8.44 -1.54 12.14
C GLN A 127 -7.29 -1.54 11.13
N LEU A 128 -7.48 -1.03 9.92
CA LEU A 128 -6.38 -0.82 8.96
C LEU A 128 -5.34 0.17 9.51
N GLU A 129 -5.77 1.24 10.16
CA GLU A 129 -4.86 2.20 10.80
C GLU A 129 -4.00 1.53 11.88
N ARG A 130 -4.60 0.65 12.69
CA ARG A 130 -3.86 -0.16 13.68
C ARG A 130 -2.86 -1.11 13.03
N ILE A 131 -3.21 -1.77 11.93
CA ILE A 131 -2.30 -2.65 11.18
C ILE A 131 -1.10 -1.87 10.64
N VAL A 132 -1.32 -0.67 10.10
CA VAL A 132 -0.24 0.18 9.58
C VAL A 132 0.77 0.53 10.68
N GLN A 133 0.27 0.87 11.86
CA GLN A 133 1.08 1.26 13.03
C GLN A 133 1.82 0.08 13.66
N SER A 134 1.35 -1.15 13.45
CA SER A 134 1.99 -2.34 14.04
C SER A 134 3.41 -2.54 13.50
N PRO A 135 4.43 -2.69 14.37
CA PRO A 135 5.80 -2.99 13.96
C PRO A 135 5.93 -4.41 13.37
N LEU A 136 4.93 -5.27 13.61
CA LEU A 136 4.91 -6.67 13.17
C LEU A 136 4.27 -6.84 11.77
N THR A 137 3.71 -5.78 11.20
CA THR A 137 3.24 -5.77 9.81
C THR A 137 4.42 -5.72 8.85
N LYS A 138 4.50 -6.65 7.89
CA LYS A 138 5.50 -6.60 6.83
C LYS A 138 5.27 -5.41 5.92
N GLU A 139 6.35 -4.90 5.35
CA GLU A 139 6.33 -3.67 4.58
C GLU A 139 5.40 -3.70 3.36
N TYR A 140 5.30 -4.82 2.63
CA TYR A 140 4.34 -4.93 1.53
C TYR A 140 2.88 -4.90 1.98
N ALA A 141 2.55 -5.58 3.08
CA ALA A 141 1.21 -5.53 3.66
C ALA A 141 0.91 -4.14 4.25
N ARG A 142 1.89 -3.53 4.91
CA ARG A 142 1.82 -2.16 5.43
C ARG A 142 1.57 -1.16 4.32
N GLY A 143 2.34 -1.23 3.23
CA GLY A 143 2.15 -0.40 2.05
C GLY A 143 0.74 -0.51 1.49
N ARG A 144 0.22 -1.73 1.30
CA ARG A 144 -1.17 -1.91 0.83
C ARG A 144 -2.20 -1.26 1.77
N ALA A 145 -2.07 -1.48 3.08
CA ALA A 145 -2.96 -0.87 4.07
C ALA A 145 -2.85 0.67 4.06
N LEU A 146 -1.63 1.20 3.95
CA LEU A 146 -1.35 2.61 3.82
C LEU A 146 -2.01 3.23 2.58
N GLY A 147 -2.03 2.53 1.45
CA GLY A 147 -2.74 2.98 0.24
C GLY A 147 -4.24 3.12 0.47
N THR A 148 -4.87 2.13 1.11
CA THR A 148 -6.28 2.21 1.51
C THR A 148 -6.52 3.39 2.46
N VAL A 149 -5.64 3.58 3.44
CA VAL A 149 -5.74 4.67 4.41
C VAL A 149 -5.62 6.02 3.72
N ALA A 150 -4.61 6.19 2.87
CA ALA A 150 -4.36 7.40 2.09
C ALA A 150 -5.56 7.73 1.19
N ARG A 151 -6.09 6.76 0.42
CA ARG A 151 -7.25 6.96 -0.44
C ARG A 151 -8.45 7.51 0.33
N ARG A 152 -8.76 6.93 1.49
CA ARG A 152 -9.93 7.36 2.28
C ARG A 152 -9.71 8.72 2.94
N ARG A 153 -8.51 8.98 3.48
CA ARG A 153 -8.16 10.27 4.08
C ARG A 153 -8.14 11.39 3.05
N LEU A 154 -7.65 11.13 1.84
CA LEU A 154 -7.67 12.09 0.73
C LEU A 154 -9.09 12.43 0.28
N ALA A 155 -9.99 11.46 0.24
CA ALA A 155 -11.40 11.70 -0.11
C ALA A 155 -12.14 12.61 0.89
N GLN A 156 -11.57 12.84 2.08
CA GLN A 156 -12.12 13.76 3.07
C GLN A 156 -11.65 15.22 2.84
N VAL A 157 -10.62 15.44 2.03
CA VAL A 157 -10.16 16.79 1.66
C VAL A 157 -10.98 17.27 0.48
N ARG A 158 -11.79 18.31 0.69
CA ARG A 158 -12.62 18.86 -0.38
C ARG A 158 -11.77 19.67 -1.36
N PRO A 159 -12.03 19.62 -2.68
CA PRO A 159 -11.28 20.39 -3.66
C PRO A 159 -11.23 21.90 -3.38
N GLU A 160 -12.33 22.47 -2.88
CA GLU A 160 -12.45 23.89 -2.52
C GLU A 160 -11.54 24.28 -1.35
N ASP A 161 -11.22 23.35 -0.45
CA ASP A 161 -10.36 23.58 0.71
C ASP A 161 -8.87 23.44 0.37
N ASP A 162 -8.54 22.92 -0.82
CA ASP A 162 -7.17 22.62 -1.26
C ASP A 162 -7.00 22.79 -2.78
N PRO A 163 -7.20 24.02 -3.31
CA PRO A 163 -7.14 24.30 -4.74
C PRO A 163 -5.77 24.00 -5.35
N ASP A 164 -4.70 24.24 -4.58
CA ASP A 164 -3.31 24.02 -5.00
C ASP A 164 -2.81 22.58 -4.74
N GLY A 165 -3.63 21.72 -4.12
CA GLY A 165 -3.23 20.34 -3.79
C GLY A 165 -2.21 20.22 -2.64
N LYS A 166 -1.83 21.32 -1.97
CA LYS A 166 -0.80 21.34 -0.91
C LYS A 166 -1.19 20.52 0.31
N LYS A 167 -2.44 20.60 0.77
CA LYS A 167 -2.93 19.80 1.90
C LYS A 167 -2.93 18.32 1.57
N ARG A 168 -3.41 17.95 0.37
CA ARG A 168 -3.39 16.56 -0.12
C ARG A 168 -1.96 16.03 -0.28
N ALA A 169 -1.04 16.83 -0.79
CA ALA A 169 0.37 16.45 -0.91
C ALA A 169 1.04 16.21 0.43
N ARG A 170 0.85 17.11 1.41
CA ARG A 170 1.34 16.91 2.78
C ARG A 170 0.74 15.66 3.41
N LEU A 171 -0.58 15.49 3.32
CA LEU A 171 -1.26 14.31 3.84
C LEU A 171 -0.72 13.01 3.21
N LEU A 172 -0.46 12.99 1.90
CA LEU A 172 0.14 11.84 1.23
C LEU A 172 1.52 11.50 1.76
N LEU A 173 2.40 12.50 1.86
CA LEU A 173 3.77 12.30 2.35
C LEU A 173 3.79 11.88 3.82
N ASP A 174 2.95 12.49 4.67
CA ASP A 174 2.87 12.17 6.10
C ASP A 174 2.31 10.77 6.35
N LEU A 175 1.29 10.35 5.60
CA LEU A 175 0.73 9.00 5.74
C LEU A 175 1.68 7.94 5.18
N LEU A 176 2.14 8.12 3.94
CA LEU A 176 2.84 7.06 3.23
C LEU A 176 4.32 6.97 3.61
N ILE A 177 4.98 8.10 3.84
CA ILE A 177 6.39 8.16 4.21
C ILE A 177 6.53 8.38 5.72
N GLY A 178 5.84 9.38 6.27
CA GLY A 178 5.95 9.77 7.67
C GLY A 178 7.39 10.18 8.03
N ASP A 179 7.80 9.88 9.26
CA ASP A 179 9.11 10.29 9.81
C ASP A 179 10.21 9.24 9.64
N ILE A 180 10.06 8.31 8.69
CA ILE A 180 11.09 7.28 8.48
C ILE A 180 12.33 7.89 7.82
N SER A 181 13.51 7.46 8.24
CA SER A 181 14.77 7.87 7.62
C SER A 181 14.93 7.32 6.20
N LEU A 182 15.76 7.97 5.38
CA LEU A 182 15.99 7.52 4.00
C LEU A 182 16.52 6.08 3.94
N PRO A 183 17.48 5.64 4.79
CA PRO A 183 17.86 4.23 4.86
C PRO A 183 16.68 3.28 5.04
N ARG A 184 15.74 3.60 5.94
CA ARG A 184 14.54 2.77 6.16
C ARG A 184 13.60 2.80 4.96
N LEU A 185 13.43 3.97 4.32
CA LEU A 185 12.60 4.11 3.12
C LEU A 185 13.15 3.29 1.94
N LEU A 186 14.48 3.19 1.78
CA LEU A 186 15.12 2.37 0.74
C LEU A 186 14.84 0.86 0.91
N HIS A 187 14.39 0.43 2.10
CA HIS A 187 13.91 -0.93 2.36
C HIS A 187 12.37 -1.03 2.38
N ALA A 188 11.67 0.04 1.99
CA ALA A 188 10.22 0.14 2.01
C ALA A 188 9.60 0.54 0.64
N PRO A 189 9.89 -0.23 -0.43
CA PRO A 189 9.44 0.13 -1.79
C PRO A 189 7.92 0.17 -1.95
N ALA A 190 7.17 -0.55 -1.10
CA ALA A 190 5.71 -0.54 -1.15
C ALA A 190 5.12 0.85 -0.87
N ARG A 191 5.75 1.68 -0.03
CA ARG A 191 5.32 3.06 0.26
C ARG A 191 5.49 3.97 -0.94
N LEU A 192 6.63 3.85 -1.64
CA LEU A 192 6.92 4.59 -2.86
C LEU A 192 5.93 4.26 -3.99
N TYR A 193 5.57 2.98 -4.10
CA TYR A 193 4.54 2.54 -5.05
C TYR A 193 3.16 3.14 -4.74
N GLN A 194 2.73 3.14 -3.47
CA GLN A 194 1.48 3.79 -3.10
C GLN A 194 1.51 5.30 -3.32
N LEU A 195 2.64 5.95 -3.05
CA LEU A 195 2.78 7.39 -3.30
C LEU A 195 2.60 7.69 -4.78
N LEU A 196 3.28 6.94 -5.65
CA LEU A 196 3.11 7.07 -7.10
C LEU A 196 1.65 6.89 -7.53
N THR A 197 0.98 5.86 -7.01
CA THR A 197 -0.42 5.52 -7.36
C THR A 197 -1.38 6.67 -7.00
N HIS A 198 -1.15 7.36 -5.88
CA HIS A 198 -2.07 8.40 -5.40
C HIS A 198 -1.66 9.82 -5.81
N ALA A 199 -0.37 10.07 -6.05
CA ALA A 199 0.15 11.40 -6.35
C ALA A 199 -0.38 11.97 -7.68
N GLU A 200 -0.79 11.12 -8.62
CA GLU A 200 -1.43 11.55 -9.87
C GLU A 200 -2.70 12.37 -9.67
N THR A 201 -3.40 12.14 -8.55
CA THR A 201 -4.61 12.90 -8.21
C THR A 201 -4.32 14.38 -7.87
N LEU A 202 -3.06 14.73 -7.58
CA LEU A 202 -2.65 16.10 -7.29
C LEU A 202 -2.61 16.96 -8.56
N SER A 203 -2.18 16.38 -9.67
CA SER A 203 -2.02 17.07 -10.95
C SER A 203 -2.07 16.05 -12.09
N PRO A 204 -3.28 15.69 -12.57
CA PRO A 204 -3.47 14.62 -13.55
C PRO A 204 -2.65 14.86 -14.82
N LYS A 205 -1.91 13.83 -15.25
CA LYS A 205 -1.09 13.84 -16.48
C LYS A 205 0.03 14.91 -16.53
N ASN A 206 0.32 15.60 -15.44
CA ASN A 206 1.42 16.56 -15.37
C ASN A 206 2.40 16.16 -14.25
N PRO A 207 3.43 15.35 -14.58
CA PRO A 207 4.43 14.89 -13.62
C PRO A 207 5.18 16.03 -12.93
N VAL A 208 5.45 17.14 -13.63
CA VAL A 208 6.13 18.31 -13.05
C VAL A 208 5.24 18.99 -12.01
N GLY A 209 3.95 19.18 -12.31
CA GLY A 209 2.97 19.70 -11.36
C GLY A 209 2.84 18.83 -10.11
N VAL A 210 2.80 17.51 -10.27
CA VAL A 210 2.83 16.55 -9.14
C VAL A 210 4.09 16.75 -8.31
N ARG A 211 5.27 16.76 -8.95
CA ARG A 211 6.56 16.93 -8.26
C ARG A 211 6.61 18.23 -7.49
N ASN A 212 6.22 19.36 -8.09
CA ASN A 212 6.28 20.67 -7.47
C ASN A 212 5.37 20.74 -6.23
N THR A 213 4.16 20.18 -6.33
CA THR A 213 3.22 20.13 -5.22
C THR A 213 3.77 19.28 -4.06
N LEU A 214 4.28 18.08 -4.36
CA LEU A 214 4.92 17.22 -3.36
C LEU A 214 6.17 17.86 -2.75
N THR A 215 7.00 18.51 -3.56
CA THR A 215 8.24 19.17 -3.10
C THR A 215 7.93 20.27 -2.09
N SER A 216 6.86 21.04 -2.32
CA SER A 216 6.42 22.09 -1.38
C SER A 216 6.01 21.55 0.00
N ALA A 217 5.67 20.27 0.08
CA ALA A 217 5.27 19.58 1.30
C ALA A 217 6.36 18.66 1.88
N ALA A 218 7.47 18.45 1.16
CA ALA A 218 8.56 17.56 1.56
C ALA A 218 9.50 18.25 2.56
N ASP A 219 9.25 18.04 3.86
CA ASP A 219 10.02 18.62 4.97
C ASP A 219 11.23 17.76 5.42
N SER A 220 11.52 16.66 4.74
CA SER A 220 12.62 15.75 5.08
C SER A 220 13.27 15.14 3.84
N VAL A 221 14.51 14.67 3.99
CA VAL A 221 15.28 14.00 2.92
C VAL A 221 14.53 12.79 2.37
N SER A 222 13.84 12.02 3.22
CA SER A 222 13.03 10.86 2.81
C SER A 222 11.84 11.25 1.95
N LYS A 223 11.12 12.32 2.34
CA LYS A 223 9.97 12.83 1.56
C LYS A 223 10.43 13.46 0.25
N ALA A 224 11.58 14.14 0.24
CA ALA A 224 12.20 14.66 -0.98
C ALA A 224 12.60 13.52 -1.94
N TYR A 225 13.27 12.47 -1.43
CA TYR A 225 13.57 11.27 -2.21
C TYR A 225 12.30 10.62 -2.79
N ALA A 226 11.25 10.48 -1.97
CA ALA A 226 9.98 9.90 -2.42
C ALA A 226 9.31 10.74 -3.53
N THR A 227 9.43 12.06 -3.44
CA THR A 227 8.95 13.01 -4.45
C THR A 227 9.71 12.86 -5.76
N ASP A 228 11.03 12.88 -5.70
CA ASP A 228 11.91 12.73 -6.86
C ASP A 228 11.75 11.35 -7.53
N HIS A 229 11.60 10.29 -6.72
CA HIS A 229 11.23 8.95 -7.21
C HIS A 229 9.89 8.96 -7.92
N THR A 230 8.87 9.60 -7.35
CA THR A 230 7.52 9.65 -7.93
C THR A 230 7.54 10.32 -9.29
N PHE A 231 8.30 11.42 -9.43
CA PHE A 231 8.53 12.07 -10.72
C PHE A 231 9.23 11.15 -11.71
N ALA A 232 10.40 10.59 -11.36
CA ALA A 232 11.17 9.73 -12.27
C ALA A 232 10.37 8.48 -12.70
N ALA A 233 9.59 7.88 -11.81
CA ALA A 233 8.75 6.74 -12.13
C ALA A 233 7.58 7.10 -13.07
N ALA A 234 6.99 8.30 -12.91
CA ALA A 234 5.99 8.79 -13.86
C ALA A 234 6.59 9.03 -15.25
N ILE A 235 7.82 9.56 -15.33
CA ILE A 235 8.56 9.72 -16.58
C ILE A 235 8.88 8.37 -17.24
N VAL A 236 9.29 7.36 -16.45
CA VAL A 236 9.46 5.98 -16.94
C VAL A 236 8.17 5.46 -17.57
N ARG A 237 7.01 5.62 -16.93
CA ARG A 237 5.73 5.18 -17.51
C ARG A 237 5.43 5.92 -18.81
N LYS A 238 5.51 7.25 -18.78
CA LYS A 238 5.22 8.13 -19.93
C LYS A 238 6.05 7.75 -21.17
N GLN A 239 7.36 7.59 -21.02
CA GLN A 239 8.21 7.29 -22.17
C GLN A 239 8.23 5.81 -22.56
N LEU A 240 8.25 4.90 -21.59
CA LEU A 240 8.51 3.48 -21.87
C LEU A 240 7.23 2.66 -22.05
N SER A 241 6.13 3.07 -21.42
CA SER A 241 4.83 2.40 -21.55
C SER A 241 3.92 3.13 -22.54
N GLU A 242 3.82 4.45 -22.41
CA GLU A 242 2.91 5.29 -23.20
C GLU A 242 3.59 5.80 -24.50
N LYS A 243 4.91 5.65 -24.64
CA LYS A 243 5.72 6.07 -25.80
C LYS A 243 5.62 7.56 -26.12
N GLU A 244 5.38 8.38 -25.11
CA GLU A 244 5.29 9.83 -25.25
C GLU A 244 6.67 10.49 -25.17
N THR A 245 6.81 11.65 -25.83
CA THR A 245 8.00 12.48 -25.75
C THR A 245 7.99 13.34 -24.48
N LEU A 246 9.18 13.71 -24.01
CA LEU A 246 9.30 14.66 -22.90
C LEU A 246 9.24 16.08 -23.41
N SER A 247 8.55 16.92 -22.66
CA SER A 247 8.70 18.37 -22.77
C SER A 247 10.08 18.82 -22.28
N GLU A 248 10.48 20.02 -22.71
CA GLU A 248 11.73 20.65 -22.26
C GLU A 248 11.75 20.83 -20.73
N GLU A 249 10.62 21.21 -20.14
CA GLU A 249 10.47 21.36 -18.69
C GLU A 249 10.67 20.02 -17.96
N GLU A 250 10.03 18.94 -18.42
CA GLU A 250 10.21 17.60 -17.84
C GLU A 250 11.67 17.15 -17.90
N ASN A 251 12.35 17.41 -19.02
CA ASN A 251 13.76 17.06 -19.18
C ASN A 251 14.67 17.87 -18.22
N LYS A 252 14.43 19.18 -18.08
CA LYS A 252 15.15 20.03 -17.12
C LYS A 252 14.96 19.55 -15.66
N VAL A 253 13.72 19.22 -15.30
CA VAL A 253 13.41 18.68 -13.97
C VAL A 253 14.06 17.31 -13.77
N LEU A 254 14.09 16.45 -14.78
CA LEU A 254 14.74 15.14 -14.73
C LEU A 254 16.25 15.23 -14.47
N LEU A 255 16.93 16.18 -15.12
CA LEU A 255 18.35 16.45 -14.85
C LEU A 255 18.58 16.97 -13.42
N THR A 256 17.68 17.83 -12.92
CA THR A 256 17.73 18.32 -11.53
C THR A 256 17.56 17.17 -10.53
N VAL A 257 16.62 16.27 -10.78
CA VAL A 257 16.40 15.05 -9.99
C VAL A 257 17.63 14.14 -10.03
N CYS A 258 18.26 14.00 -11.20
CA CYS A 258 19.47 13.20 -11.36
C CYS A 258 20.65 13.77 -10.56
N ASP A 259 20.87 15.09 -10.62
CA ASP A 259 21.90 15.77 -9.84
C ASP A 259 21.68 15.59 -8.33
N GLN A 260 20.44 15.78 -7.87
CA GLN A 260 20.07 15.58 -6.46
C GLN A 260 20.29 14.12 -6.01
N TRP A 261 19.96 13.15 -6.86
CA TRP A 261 20.24 11.74 -6.59
C TRP A 261 21.73 11.48 -6.42
N LEU A 262 22.57 11.98 -7.32
CA LEU A 262 24.02 11.78 -7.25
C LEU A 262 24.64 12.41 -5.99
N LYS A 263 24.22 13.64 -5.65
CA LYS A 263 24.81 14.41 -4.53
C LYS A 263 24.32 13.95 -3.17
N THR A 264 23.04 13.61 -3.05
CA THR A 264 22.39 13.44 -1.74
C THR A 264 22.01 11.99 -1.47
N TYR A 265 21.28 11.36 -2.40
CA TYR A 265 20.62 10.08 -2.11
C TYR A 265 21.53 8.87 -2.35
N ARG A 266 22.28 8.86 -3.45
CA ARG A 266 23.18 7.78 -3.84
C ARG A 266 24.27 7.50 -2.79
N PRO A 267 24.92 8.50 -2.17
CA PRO A 267 25.90 8.26 -1.11
C PRO A 267 25.31 7.59 0.14
N ILE A 268 24.03 7.82 0.42
CA ILE A 268 23.30 7.16 1.52
C ILE A 268 22.97 5.72 1.10
N ALA A 269 22.38 5.54 -0.08
CA ALA A 269 22.01 4.22 -0.60
C ALA A 269 23.21 3.27 -0.75
N SER A 270 24.39 3.79 -1.13
CA SER A 270 25.60 2.97 -1.29
C SER A 270 26.15 2.39 0.02
N ARG A 271 25.71 2.90 1.18
CA ARG A 271 26.11 2.39 2.50
C ARG A 271 25.22 1.25 2.98
N GLU A 272 24.09 1.02 2.31
CA GLU A 272 23.10 0.04 2.72
C GLU A 272 23.33 -1.32 2.06
N LYS A 273 23.31 -2.39 2.87
CA LYS A 273 23.70 -3.74 2.40
C LYS A 273 22.76 -4.36 1.36
N TYR A 274 21.52 -3.87 1.22
CA TYR A 274 20.52 -4.35 0.25
C TYR A 274 19.47 -3.27 -0.08
N ALA A 275 19.89 -2.00 -0.24
CA ALA A 275 18.94 -0.93 -0.54
C ALA A 275 18.24 -1.14 -1.89
N THR A 276 16.93 -0.89 -1.91
CA THR A 276 16.17 -0.81 -3.17
C THR A 276 16.14 0.65 -3.60
N ASP A 277 17.23 1.13 -4.21
CA ASP A 277 17.30 2.48 -4.77
C ASP A 277 16.48 2.58 -6.07
N LEU A 278 15.16 2.68 -5.92
CA LEU A 278 14.23 2.73 -7.04
C LEU A 278 14.41 4.00 -7.88
N LEU A 279 14.78 5.13 -7.27
CA LEU A 279 15.08 6.35 -8.01
C LEU A 279 16.31 6.15 -8.90
N GLY A 280 17.40 5.62 -8.35
CA GLY A 280 18.60 5.30 -9.15
C GLY A 280 18.30 4.31 -10.27
N GLN A 281 17.49 3.28 -10.01
CA GLN A 281 17.05 2.33 -11.05
C GLN A 281 16.25 3.03 -12.16
N ALA A 282 15.31 3.90 -11.82
CA ALA A 282 14.52 4.66 -12.79
C ALA A 282 15.41 5.58 -13.64
N LEU A 283 16.34 6.31 -13.02
CA LEU A 283 17.27 7.20 -13.73
C LEU A 283 18.21 6.44 -14.66
N MET A 284 18.75 5.30 -14.20
CA MET A 284 19.61 4.44 -15.03
C MET A 284 18.85 3.81 -16.19
N LEU A 285 17.58 3.43 -15.98
CA LEU A 285 16.70 2.96 -17.04
C LEU A 285 16.47 4.07 -18.06
N LEU A 286 15.98 5.24 -17.63
CA LEU A 286 15.73 6.39 -18.49
C LEU A 286 16.98 6.83 -19.26
N GLY A 287 18.16 6.86 -18.63
CA GLY A 287 19.42 7.20 -19.29
C GLY A 287 19.91 6.14 -20.30
N GLY A 288 19.40 4.91 -20.23
CA GLY A 288 19.63 3.89 -21.25
C GLY A 288 18.74 4.06 -22.48
N TYR A 289 17.62 4.77 -22.36
CA TYR A 289 16.70 4.97 -23.48
C TYR A 289 17.25 6.00 -24.47
N LYS A 290 17.44 5.60 -25.74
CA LYS A 290 18.07 6.42 -26.79
C LYS A 290 17.59 7.88 -26.88
N PRO A 291 16.28 8.18 -26.80
CA PRO A 291 15.78 9.56 -26.84
C PRO A 291 16.28 10.45 -25.69
N ASN A 292 16.68 9.88 -24.55
CA ASN A 292 17.14 10.64 -23.38
C ASN A 292 18.64 10.92 -23.43
N LYS A 293 19.10 11.52 -24.54
CA LYS A 293 20.53 11.79 -24.78
C LYS A 293 21.16 12.65 -23.68
N GLU A 294 20.47 13.71 -23.25
CA GLU A 294 21.01 14.64 -22.25
C GLU A 294 21.21 13.97 -20.88
N LEU A 295 20.22 13.21 -20.42
CA LEU A 295 20.34 12.43 -19.18
C LEU A 295 21.47 11.42 -19.26
N ARG A 296 21.61 10.72 -20.39
CA ARG A 296 22.70 9.77 -20.62
C ARG A 296 24.07 10.43 -20.55
N GLU A 297 24.24 11.58 -21.19
CA GLU A 297 25.48 12.36 -21.15
C GLU A 297 25.78 12.87 -19.74
N PHE A 298 24.77 13.34 -19.02
CA PHE A 298 24.88 13.78 -17.63
C PHE A 298 25.34 12.64 -16.71
N LEU A 299 24.72 11.46 -16.82
CA LEU A 299 25.11 10.26 -16.08
C LEU A 299 26.55 9.82 -16.42
N SER A 300 26.91 9.83 -17.70
CA SER A 300 28.26 9.45 -18.18
C SER A 300 29.35 10.38 -17.67
N LYS A 301 29.10 11.70 -17.65
CA LYS A 301 30.02 12.70 -17.06
C LYS A 301 30.25 12.46 -15.57
N ASN A 302 29.29 11.85 -14.87
CA ASN A 302 29.37 11.49 -13.46
C ASN A 302 29.80 10.03 -13.22
N GLY A 303 30.39 9.38 -14.23
CA GLY A 303 30.98 8.04 -14.11
C GLY A 303 29.99 6.88 -14.13
N LEU A 304 28.72 7.13 -14.47
CA LEU A 304 27.70 6.09 -14.63
C LEU A 304 27.50 5.75 -16.10
N ARG A 305 27.39 4.46 -16.44
CA ARG A 305 27.21 4.00 -17.83
C ARG A 305 25.89 3.23 -17.97
N PRO A 306 24.78 3.92 -18.28
CA PRO A 306 23.51 3.25 -18.61
C PRO A 306 23.67 2.33 -19.82
N LYS A 307 23.05 1.14 -19.79
CA LYS A 307 23.03 0.23 -20.95
C LYS A 307 22.03 0.77 -21.96
N GLU A 308 22.53 1.13 -23.14
CA GLU A 308 21.70 1.74 -24.18
C GLU A 308 20.72 0.77 -24.81
N TYR A 309 19.51 1.25 -25.11
CA TYR A 309 18.47 0.53 -25.83
C TYR A 309 17.59 1.48 -26.66
N ALA A 310 17.16 1.01 -27.83
CA ALA A 310 16.31 1.77 -28.75
C ALA A 310 14.81 1.61 -28.44
N GLU A 311 14.43 0.41 -27.99
CA GLU A 311 13.06 0.08 -27.60
C GLU A 311 13.00 -0.24 -26.11
N PRO A 312 11.91 0.11 -25.42
CA PRO A 312 11.75 -0.20 -24.00
C PRO A 312 12.06 -1.69 -23.75
N PRO A 313 12.93 -2.02 -22.78
CA PRO A 313 13.17 -3.42 -22.47
C PRO A 313 11.85 -4.04 -22.05
N VAL A 314 11.46 -5.15 -22.70
CA VAL A 314 10.32 -5.95 -22.25
C VAL A 314 10.65 -6.41 -20.84
N ILE A 315 10.00 -5.82 -19.83
CA ILE A 315 10.06 -6.33 -18.47
C ILE A 315 9.15 -7.57 -18.50
N PRO A 316 9.70 -8.80 -18.48
CA PRO A 316 8.84 -9.96 -18.43
C PRO A 316 7.96 -9.84 -17.18
N PRO A 317 6.66 -10.16 -17.25
CA PRO A 317 5.86 -10.27 -16.04
C PRO A 317 6.61 -11.21 -15.12
N ARG A 318 6.85 -10.80 -13.87
CA ARG A 318 7.55 -11.62 -12.88
C ARG A 318 6.74 -12.90 -12.66
N GLY A 319 7.01 -13.93 -13.45
CA GLY A 319 6.62 -15.30 -13.14
C GLY A 319 7.34 -15.74 -11.87
N PRO A 320 6.81 -16.75 -11.16
CA PRO A 320 7.54 -17.34 -10.05
C PRO A 320 8.93 -17.79 -10.54
N PRO A 321 9.99 -17.62 -9.73
CA PRO A 321 11.32 -18.06 -10.13
C PRO A 321 11.26 -19.55 -10.48
N SER A 322 11.69 -19.91 -11.69
CA SER A 322 11.87 -21.31 -12.05
C SER A 322 12.76 -22.00 -11.01
N PRO A 323 12.41 -23.21 -10.57
CA PRO A 323 13.29 -23.99 -9.71
C PRO A 323 14.64 -24.12 -10.42
N ARG A 324 15.73 -23.72 -9.76
CA ARG A 324 17.06 -24.06 -10.25
C ARG A 324 17.15 -25.58 -10.30
N LYS A 325 17.49 -26.12 -11.47
CA LYS A 325 18.02 -27.48 -11.60
C LYS A 325 19.40 -27.54 -10.96
#